data_AF-A0A1Z3NBY4-F1
#
_entry.id   AF-A0A1Z3NBY4-F1
#
_cell.length_a   1.000
_cell.length_b   1.000
_cell.length_c   1.000
_cell.angle_alpha   90.00
_cell.angle_beta   90.00
_cell.angle_gamma   90.00
#
_symmetry.space_group_name_H-M   'P 1'
#
loop_
_entity.id
_entity.type
_entity.pdbx_description
1 polymer ?
#
loop_
_entity_poly.entity_id
_entity_poly.type
_entity_poly.pdbx_seq_one_letter_code
_entity_poly.pdbx_strand_id
1 'polypeptide(L)'
;MWALRILTGPQAGSVLELKMGKNLIGRAPQCDIKLISAGVSKEHTEIAVFKDKIVVTDLRSSNGTYLNGVRVQSGVMRLGDKLGIHDVIADVIPAQESRAQRPQGQPSPQAPMPYYGGGAAPQMPQPMHMGMPQQNMGMPQGMPQPMAGMGMPGAGPAPAPAPAFQQGGFKGLVDKFNEYMDRVALPGVYKLPQFVEMKMVLLGFVVLFIFSTTLLSMIPMVQITRASITNESKRRAASIARTVATLNQAALLQNSYSSLSTNAAESEDGVKQVLIVQQSDGMILAPASRAGTTPDLPFVHSARREMRPQSVEVDSSTIGASFPIGLFDPNTGEQSVKAHAIVLYDIGSLAFDDGRAISLFMQTLVIASLIGLLLFFFMYKLIEYPLVTLNAQLDTAMREKTDNTVVDFQFPPLQALIGNINSLLTRYINGDTDKGGGAAGFVNKDGEAENLMQMIGYPCVAIAKEGRIISCNPSFLQVARAEMAQLQGQMYKAIPDVALQQNIEGLVVRSRENPRGIHTDQLEFSGHLCILSCQAFCTGQEVDYYVITVSPTEGGS
;
A
#
# COMPACT_ATOMS: atom_id res chain seq x y z
N MET A 1 5.52 -30.30 -11.04
CA MET A 1 4.75 -31.10 -12.02
C MET A 1 3.34 -30.57 -12.00
N TRP A 2 2.71 -30.43 -13.15
CA TRP A 2 1.43 -29.72 -13.32
C TRP A 2 0.35 -30.67 -13.80
N ALA A 3 -0.92 -30.31 -13.60
CA ALA A 3 -2.06 -31.02 -14.17
C ALA A 3 -3.10 -30.02 -14.68
N LEU A 4 -3.81 -30.40 -15.74
CA LEU A 4 -4.94 -29.68 -16.29
C LEU A 4 -6.22 -30.25 -15.67
N ARG A 5 -6.96 -29.44 -14.93
CA ARG A 5 -8.25 -29.80 -14.33
C ARG A 5 -9.38 -29.26 -15.19
N ILE A 6 -10.30 -30.13 -15.60
CA ILE A 6 -11.45 -29.78 -16.43
C ILE A 6 -12.60 -29.30 -15.54
N LEU A 7 -13.14 -28.13 -15.85
CA LEU A 7 -14.19 -27.45 -15.07
C LEU A 7 -15.57 -27.57 -15.73
N THR A 8 -15.65 -27.57 -17.07
CA THR A 8 -16.92 -27.72 -17.82
C THR A 8 -16.81 -28.75 -18.96
N GLY A 9 -17.96 -29.10 -19.54
CA GLY A 9 -18.08 -30.09 -20.61
C GLY A 9 -18.13 -31.55 -20.11
N PRO A 10 -18.18 -32.54 -21.02
CA PRO A 10 -18.44 -33.96 -20.67
C PRO A 10 -17.39 -34.65 -19.79
N GLN A 11 -16.27 -33.98 -19.49
CA GLN A 11 -15.19 -34.46 -18.62
C GLN A 11 -14.96 -33.56 -17.39
N ALA A 12 -15.93 -32.70 -17.03
CA ALA A 12 -15.87 -31.86 -15.84
C ALA A 12 -15.52 -32.67 -14.57
N GLY A 13 -14.63 -32.13 -13.74
CA GLY A 13 -14.07 -32.79 -12.56
C GLY A 13 -12.87 -33.71 -12.83
N SER A 14 -12.53 -34.02 -14.09
CA SER A 14 -11.32 -34.78 -14.40
C SER A 14 -10.04 -33.96 -14.26
N VAL A 15 -8.94 -34.63 -13.86
CA VAL A 15 -7.60 -34.03 -13.71
C VAL A 15 -6.62 -34.84 -14.54
N LEU A 16 -5.94 -34.19 -15.48
CA LEU A 16 -5.10 -34.81 -16.50
C LEU A 16 -3.66 -34.28 -16.36
N GLU A 17 -2.69 -35.17 -16.13
CA GLU A 17 -1.30 -34.77 -15.84
C GLU A 17 -0.61 -34.14 -17.06
N LEU A 18 0.08 -33.02 -16.86
CA LEU A 18 0.87 -32.35 -17.89
C LEU A 18 2.35 -32.74 -17.77
N LYS A 19 2.90 -33.24 -18.88
CA LYS A 19 4.32 -33.57 -19.05
C LYS A 19 5.13 -32.27 -19.19
N MET A 20 6.42 -32.33 -18.84
CA MET A 20 7.37 -31.26 -19.18
C MET A 20 7.59 -31.23 -20.69
N GLY A 21 7.67 -30.04 -21.28
CA GLY A 21 7.66 -29.85 -22.73
C GLY A 21 6.24 -29.72 -23.29
N LYS A 22 6.06 -30.11 -24.55
CA LYS A 22 4.80 -29.98 -25.30
C LYS A 22 3.79 -31.06 -24.89
N ASN A 23 2.53 -30.65 -24.74
CA ASN A 23 1.37 -31.53 -24.55
C ASN A 23 0.32 -31.13 -25.60
N LEU A 24 -0.09 -32.06 -26.46
CA LEU A 24 -1.08 -31.80 -27.51
C LEU A 24 -2.50 -32.04 -26.99
N ILE A 25 -3.43 -31.08 -27.23
CA ILE A 25 -4.81 -31.14 -26.76
C ILE A 25 -5.79 -31.01 -27.94
N GLY A 26 -6.77 -31.90 -27.97
CA GLY A 26 -7.80 -31.95 -29.01
C GLY A 26 -8.71 -33.17 -28.83
N ARG A 27 -9.65 -33.39 -29.76
CA ARG A 27 -10.54 -34.57 -29.71
C ARG A 27 -9.97 -35.84 -30.33
N ALA A 28 -8.88 -35.72 -31.10
CA ALA A 28 -8.32 -36.85 -31.83
C ALA A 28 -7.51 -37.78 -30.91
N PRO A 29 -7.48 -39.10 -31.18
CA PRO A 29 -6.87 -40.09 -30.28
C PRO A 29 -5.34 -39.98 -30.16
N GLN A 30 -4.67 -39.24 -31.05
CA GLN A 30 -3.23 -38.99 -30.98
C GLN A 30 -2.83 -37.82 -30.07
N CYS A 31 -3.78 -37.09 -29.49
CA CYS A 31 -3.49 -36.00 -28.54
C CYS A 31 -3.06 -36.57 -27.17
N ASP A 32 -2.08 -35.93 -26.50
CA ASP A 32 -1.70 -36.26 -25.12
C ASP A 32 -2.87 -36.11 -24.15
N ILE A 33 -3.69 -35.07 -24.38
CA ILE A 33 -4.93 -34.81 -23.64
C ILE A 33 -6.08 -34.86 -24.64
N LYS A 34 -6.88 -35.93 -24.55
CA LYS A 34 -8.07 -36.11 -25.36
C LYS A 34 -9.29 -35.48 -24.69
N LEU A 35 -9.91 -34.52 -25.37
CA LEU A 35 -11.16 -33.89 -24.97
C LEU A 35 -12.35 -34.51 -25.71
N ILE A 36 -13.40 -34.87 -24.97
CA ILE A 36 -14.63 -35.50 -25.47
C ILE A 36 -15.67 -34.41 -25.68
N SER A 37 -15.45 -33.58 -26.70
CA SER A 37 -16.44 -32.60 -27.21
C SER A 37 -16.39 -32.55 -28.73
N ALA A 38 -17.56 -32.37 -29.36
CA ALA A 38 -17.70 -32.34 -30.81
C ALA A 38 -17.09 -31.07 -31.43
N GLY A 39 -17.23 -29.92 -30.78
CA GLY A 39 -16.72 -28.63 -31.25
C GLY A 39 -15.25 -28.37 -30.92
N VAL A 40 -14.59 -29.25 -30.16
CA VAL A 40 -13.12 -29.23 -30.06
C VAL A 40 -12.53 -29.74 -31.38
N SER A 41 -11.41 -29.16 -31.82
CA SER A 41 -10.75 -29.54 -33.09
C SER A 41 -9.95 -30.84 -32.91
N LYS A 42 -9.63 -31.53 -34.01
CA LYS A 42 -8.86 -32.79 -33.96
C LYS A 42 -7.57 -32.59 -33.16
N GLU A 43 -6.84 -31.55 -33.52
CA GLU A 43 -5.73 -30.94 -32.79
C GLU A 43 -6.17 -29.48 -32.62
N HIS A 44 -6.26 -28.99 -31.38
CA HIS A 44 -6.91 -27.70 -31.09
C HIS A 44 -5.91 -26.72 -30.46
N THR A 45 -5.16 -27.16 -29.45
CA THR A 45 -4.15 -26.33 -28.78
C THR A 45 -2.99 -27.18 -28.27
N GLU A 46 -1.84 -26.56 -28.09
CA GLU A 46 -0.66 -27.12 -27.44
C GLU A 46 -0.39 -26.39 -26.12
N ILE A 47 -0.12 -27.13 -25.04
CA ILE A 47 0.39 -26.60 -23.77
C ILE A 47 1.85 -27.01 -23.60
N ALA A 48 2.76 -26.03 -23.71
CA ALA A 48 4.18 -26.19 -23.47
C ALA A 48 4.54 -25.80 -22.02
N VAL A 49 4.93 -26.79 -21.21
CA VAL A 49 5.33 -26.62 -19.82
C VAL A 49 6.85 -26.50 -19.71
N PHE A 50 7.33 -25.36 -19.22
CA PHE A 50 8.72 -25.09 -18.90
C PHE A 50 8.95 -25.10 -17.37
N LYS A 51 10.19 -24.89 -16.93
CA LYS A 51 10.52 -24.81 -15.49
C LYS A 51 9.93 -23.58 -14.80
N ASP A 52 9.80 -22.48 -15.56
CA ASP A 52 9.47 -21.12 -15.11
C ASP A 52 8.08 -20.65 -15.53
N LYS A 53 7.48 -21.25 -16.57
CA LYS A 53 6.23 -20.80 -17.19
C LYS A 53 5.50 -21.90 -17.94
N ILE A 54 4.22 -21.67 -18.22
CA ILE A 54 3.39 -22.51 -19.08
C ILE A 54 2.91 -21.65 -20.25
N VAL A 55 3.02 -22.14 -21.48
CA VAL A 55 2.63 -21.43 -22.70
C VAL A 55 1.56 -22.25 -23.41
N VAL A 56 0.45 -21.61 -23.75
CA VAL A 56 -0.64 -22.19 -24.52
C VAL A 56 -0.58 -21.63 -25.95
N THR A 57 -0.77 -22.45 -26.97
CA THR A 57 -0.75 -22.03 -28.38
C THR A 57 -1.89 -22.68 -29.15
N ASP A 58 -2.74 -21.89 -29.82
CA ASP A 58 -3.83 -22.38 -30.67
C ASP A 58 -3.27 -22.96 -31.98
N LEU A 59 -3.73 -24.14 -32.37
CA LEU A 59 -3.26 -24.85 -33.57
C LEU A 59 -4.15 -24.59 -34.78
N ARG A 60 -4.62 -23.33 -34.94
CA ARG A 60 -5.63 -22.90 -35.93
C ARG A 60 -6.94 -23.66 -35.75
N SER A 61 -7.43 -23.71 -34.51
CA SER A 61 -8.66 -24.40 -34.20
C SER A 61 -9.88 -23.68 -34.77
N SER A 62 -10.92 -24.46 -35.07
CA SER A 62 -12.16 -23.96 -35.70
C SER A 62 -12.87 -22.92 -34.82
N ASN A 63 -12.91 -23.17 -33.51
CA ASN A 63 -13.63 -22.34 -32.54
C ASN A 63 -12.71 -21.41 -31.72
N GLY A 64 -11.39 -21.56 -31.83
CA GLY A 64 -10.41 -20.76 -31.08
C GLY A 64 -10.14 -21.26 -29.66
N THR A 65 -8.91 -21.01 -29.22
CA THR A 65 -8.47 -21.13 -27.82
C THR A 65 -8.58 -19.78 -27.11
N TYR A 66 -9.03 -19.79 -25.85
CA TYR A 66 -9.27 -18.59 -25.04
C TYR A 66 -8.52 -18.68 -23.72
N LEU A 67 -7.91 -17.58 -23.27
CA LEU A 67 -7.31 -17.46 -21.95
C LEU A 67 -8.01 -16.33 -21.19
N ASN A 68 -8.65 -16.66 -20.06
CA ASN A 68 -9.48 -15.74 -19.28
C ASN A 68 -10.53 -15.00 -20.14
N GLY A 69 -11.20 -15.71 -21.05
CA GLY A 69 -12.21 -15.16 -21.97
C GLY A 69 -11.66 -14.46 -23.22
N VAL A 70 -10.36 -14.16 -23.29
CA VAL A 70 -9.74 -13.50 -24.46
C VAL A 70 -9.21 -14.55 -25.43
N ARG A 71 -9.59 -14.48 -26.72
CA ARG A 71 -9.08 -15.40 -27.75
C ARG A 71 -7.58 -15.17 -27.96
N VAL A 72 -6.78 -16.25 -27.93
CA VAL A 72 -5.32 -16.20 -28.06
C VAL A 72 -4.83 -17.10 -29.19
N GLN A 73 -3.83 -16.64 -29.96
CA GLN A 73 -3.01 -17.54 -30.79
C GLN A 73 -1.87 -18.15 -29.97
N SER A 74 -1.26 -17.39 -29.06
CA SER A 74 -0.33 -17.89 -28.06
C SER A 74 -0.38 -17.01 -26.82
N GLY A 75 -0.20 -17.58 -25.63
CA GLY A 75 -0.28 -16.86 -24.35
C GLY A 75 0.40 -17.60 -23.20
N VAL A 76 0.83 -16.87 -22.17
CA VAL A 76 1.40 -17.47 -20.95
C VAL A 76 0.29 -17.72 -19.94
N MET A 77 0.08 -18.98 -19.57
CA MET A 77 -0.89 -19.41 -18.55
C MET A 77 -0.23 -19.53 -17.18
N ARG A 78 -0.91 -19.05 -16.14
CA ARG A 78 -0.50 -19.06 -14.74
C ARG A 78 -1.48 -19.88 -13.89
N LEU A 79 -1.08 -20.18 -12.66
CA LEU A 79 -1.96 -20.80 -11.67
C LEU A 79 -3.22 -19.94 -11.47
N GLY A 80 -4.40 -20.54 -11.59
CA GLY A 80 -5.70 -19.87 -11.47
C GLY A 80 -6.32 -19.41 -12.80
N ASP A 81 -5.50 -19.18 -13.84
CA ASP A 81 -6.00 -18.81 -15.18
C ASP A 81 -6.92 -19.90 -15.75
N LYS A 82 -7.92 -19.46 -16.51
CA LYS A 82 -8.93 -20.30 -17.14
C LYS A 82 -8.65 -20.40 -18.64
N LEU A 83 -8.45 -21.63 -19.10
CA LEU A 83 -8.25 -21.99 -20.49
C LEU A 83 -9.57 -22.49 -21.08
N GLY A 84 -10.13 -21.76 -22.04
CA GLY A 84 -11.32 -22.14 -22.81
C GLY A 84 -10.92 -22.81 -24.13
N ILE A 85 -11.47 -23.98 -24.38
CA ILE A 85 -11.29 -24.80 -25.59
C ILE A 85 -12.71 -25.16 -26.07
N HIS A 86 -13.31 -24.28 -26.86
CA HIS A 86 -14.74 -24.30 -27.21
C HIS A 86 -15.67 -24.31 -25.96
N ASP A 87 -16.34 -25.42 -25.66
CA ASP A 87 -17.25 -25.64 -24.53
C ASP A 87 -16.56 -26.18 -23.27
N VAL A 88 -15.29 -26.57 -23.40
CA VAL A 88 -14.46 -27.10 -22.31
C VAL A 88 -13.64 -25.96 -21.70
N ILE A 89 -13.93 -25.63 -20.44
CA ILE A 89 -13.10 -24.74 -19.61
C ILE A 89 -12.24 -25.61 -18.72
N ALA A 90 -10.96 -25.26 -18.58
CA ALA A 90 -10.00 -25.91 -17.72
C ALA A 90 -9.14 -24.90 -16.95
N ASP A 91 -8.52 -25.32 -15.85
CA ASP A 91 -7.42 -24.59 -15.21
C ASP A 91 -6.22 -25.48 -14.92
N VAL A 92 -5.07 -24.86 -14.66
CA VAL A 92 -3.83 -25.55 -14.33
C VAL A 92 -3.61 -25.56 -12.83
N ILE A 93 -3.28 -26.73 -12.27
CA ILE A 93 -3.06 -26.96 -10.83
C ILE A 93 -1.75 -27.71 -10.55
N PRO A 94 -1.18 -27.61 -9.34
CA PRO A 94 0.00 -28.38 -8.96
C PRO A 94 -0.34 -29.87 -8.82
N ALA A 95 0.46 -30.76 -9.41
CA ALA A 95 0.16 -32.21 -9.41
C ALA A 95 0.15 -32.88 -8.02
N GLN A 96 0.61 -32.20 -6.96
CA GLN A 96 0.47 -32.71 -5.59
C GLN A 96 -1.00 -32.74 -5.12
N GLU A 97 -1.85 -31.84 -5.61
CA GLU A 97 -3.29 -31.82 -5.30
C GLU A 97 -4.04 -32.99 -5.99
N SER A 98 -3.57 -33.41 -7.18
CA SER A 98 -4.14 -34.55 -7.93
C SER A 98 -4.09 -35.88 -7.15
N ARG A 99 -3.08 -36.07 -6.29
CA ARG A 99 -2.93 -37.33 -5.54
C ARG A 99 -3.95 -37.48 -4.39
N ALA A 100 -4.61 -36.39 -3.98
CA ALA A 100 -5.63 -36.40 -2.92
C ALA A 100 -7.03 -36.84 -3.41
N GLN A 101 -7.27 -36.94 -4.72
CA GLN A 101 -8.60 -37.18 -5.30
C GLN A 101 -8.75 -38.52 -6.07
N ARG A 102 -7.90 -39.51 -5.81
CA ARG A 102 -8.16 -40.88 -6.30
C ARG A 102 -9.24 -41.57 -5.46
N PRO A 103 -10.32 -42.12 -6.05
CA PRO A 103 -11.22 -43.00 -5.33
C PRO A 103 -10.45 -44.24 -4.83
N GLN A 104 -10.45 -44.48 -3.52
CA GLN A 104 -9.95 -45.74 -2.97
C GLN A 104 -11.03 -46.82 -3.15
N GLY A 105 -10.71 -47.88 -3.91
CA GLY A 105 -11.72 -48.89 -4.23
C GLY A 105 -11.21 -50.11 -4.99
N GLN A 106 -10.22 -50.82 -4.45
CA GLN A 106 -10.04 -52.27 -4.70
C GLN A 106 -8.99 -52.87 -3.74
N PRO A 107 -9.32 -53.89 -2.92
CA PRO A 107 -8.34 -54.63 -2.13
C PRO A 107 -7.62 -55.69 -2.98
N SER A 108 -6.31 -55.83 -2.82
CA SER A 108 -5.53 -56.91 -3.43
C SER A 108 -5.66 -58.22 -2.63
N PRO A 109 -5.59 -59.40 -3.28
CA PRO A 109 -5.68 -60.68 -2.58
C PRO A 109 -4.45 -60.95 -1.70
N GLN A 110 -4.68 -61.45 -0.48
CA GLN A 110 -3.62 -61.85 0.45
C GLN A 110 -3.03 -63.21 0.08
N ALA A 111 -1.70 -63.36 0.20
CA ALA A 111 -1.02 -64.64 0.14
C ALA A 111 -0.91 -65.27 1.56
N PRO A 112 -0.88 -66.60 1.73
CA PRO A 112 -1.02 -67.25 3.03
C PRO A 112 0.28 -67.34 3.84
N MET A 113 0.16 -67.27 5.17
CA MET A 113 1.24 -67.54 6.14
C MET A 113 1.34 -69.05 6.48
N PRO A 114 2.55 -69.64 6.64
CA PRO A 114 2.73 -71.02 7.12
C PRO A 114 2.92 -71.16 8.65
N TYR A 115 2.84 -72.41 9.11
CA TYR A 115 2.94 -72.92 10.49
C TYR A 115 4.06 -74.00 10.56
N TYR A 116 4.57 -74.53 11.68
CA TYR A 116 4.10 -74.55 13.08
C TYR A 116 5.26 -74.89 14.06
N GLY A 117 5.35 -74.20 15.21
CA GLY A 117 5.91 -74.78 16.47
C GLY A 117 7.42 -74.60 16.75
N GLY A 118 7.89 -74.72 18.01
CA GLY A 118 7.14 -74.86 19.28
C GLY A 118 8.04 -75.16 20.50
N GLY A 119 7.58 -74.77 21.71
CA GLY A 119 8.17 -75.11 23.04
C GLY A 119 9.31 -74.19 23.54
N ALA A 120 9.54 -73.98 24.85
CA ALA A 120 8.76 -74.24 26.07
C ALA A 120 9.28 -73.33 27.23
N ALA A 121 8.49 -73.14 28.31
CA ALA A 121 8.80 -72.23 29.43
C ALA A 121 9.65 -72.87 30.55
N PRO A 122 10.17 -72.08 31.53
CA PRO A 122 9.52 -72.05 32.86
C PRO A 122 9.47 -70.67 33.58
N GLN A 123 8.80 -70.63 34.74
CA GLN A 123 8.47 -69.42 35.55
C GLN A 123 9.23 -69.32 36.90
N MET A 124 9.13 -68.14 37.54
CA MET A 124 9.22 -67.76 38.98
C MET A 124 10.31 -66.70 39.31
N PRO A 125 10.21 -65.94 40.43
CA PRO A 125 9.08 -65.11 40.87
C PRO A 125 9.50 -63.67 41.32
N GLN A 126 8.54 -62.79 41.65
CA GLN A 126 8.79 -61.45 42.23
C GLN A 126 9.07 -61.48 43.75
N PRO A 127 9.78 -60.47 44.30
CA PRO A 127 9.68 -60.06 45.71
C PRO A 127 9.14 -58.62 45.90
N MET A 128 8.64 -58.33 47.11
CA MET A 128 7.95 -57.08 47.51
C MET A 128 8.86 -55.96 48.06
N HIS A 129 8.26 -54.77 48.18
CA HIS A 129 8.70 -53.58 48.94
C HIS A 129 9.07 -53.84 50.43
N MET A 130 10.08 -53.12 50.95
CA MET A 130 10.00 -52.44 52.27
C MET A 130 11.18 -51.45 52.53
N GLY A 131 10.93 -50.33 53.24
CA GLY A 131 11.88 -49.75 54.22
C GLY A 131 12.80 -48.56 53.85
N MET A 132 12.72 -47.48 54.64
CA MET A 132 13.68 -46.34 54.77
C MET A 132 14.89 -46.71 55.71
N PRO A 133 15.87 -45.83 56.08
CA PRO A 133 16.07 -44.39 55.80
C PRO A 133 17.50 -43.94 55.38
N GLN A 134 17.65 -42.64 55.15
CA GLN A 134 18.89 -41.92 54.81
C GLN A 134 19.71 -41.57 56.07
N GLN A 135 21.06 -41.64 56.01
CA GLN A 135 21.95 -41.30 57.13
C GLN A 135 23.09 -40.35 56.72
N ASN A 136 23.61 -39.63 57.73
CA ASN A 136 24.36 -38.38 57.65
C ASN A 136 25.83 -38.57 58.09
N MET A 137 26.77 -37.77 57.58
CA MET A 137 28.15 -37.72 58.07
C MET A 137 28.74 -36.31 57.87
N GLY A 138 29.47 -35.75 58.84
CA GLY A 138 29.94 -34.36 58.75
C GLY A 138 31.11 -34.00 59.66
N MET A 139 31.25 -32.68 59.90
CA MET A 139 32.05 -31.99 60.94
C MET A 139 33.58 -31.91 60.71
N PRO A 140 34.37 -31.05 61.42
CA PRO A 140 34.07 -30.23 62.64
C PRO A 140 34.46 -28.71 62.55
N GLN A 141 33.75 -27.75 63.17
CA GLN A 141 33.82 -27.14 64.55
C GLN A 141 34.58 -25.78 64.68
N GLY A 142 34.05 -24.87 65.53
CA GLY A 142 34.75 -23.68 66.06
C GLY A 142 33.85 -22.52 66.56
N MET A 143 33.66 -22.36 67.88
CA MET A 143 32.96 -21.25 68.57
C MET A 143 33.91 -20.06 68.92
N PRO A 144 33.50 -18.92 69.57
CA PRO A 144 32.20 -18.50 70.12
C PRO A 144 31.72 -17.05 69.77
N GLN A 145 30.52 -16.67 70.27
CA GLN A 145 29.97 -15.30 70.28
C GLN A 145 30.52 -14.42 71.43
N PRO A 146 30.35 -13.07 71.35
CA PRO A 146 30.16 -12.22 72.52
C PRO A 146 28.87 -11.36 72.49
N MET A 147 28.53 -10.80 73.66
CA MET A 147 27.27 -10.09 73.96
C MET A 147 27.17 -8.65 73.41
N ALA A 148 25.94 -8.12 73.40
CA ALA A 148 25.65 -6.70 73.17
C ALA A 148 26.10 -5.81 74.35
N GLY A 149 26.59 -4.60 74.05
CA GLY A 149 26.91 -3.60 75.07
C GLY A 149 27.35 -2.24 74.50
N MET A 150 26.64 -1.19 74.93
CA MET A 150 27.04 0.23 75.05
C MET A 150 27.73 0.94 73.86
N GLY A 151 27.06 1.99 73.35
CA GLY A 151 27.42 2.73 72.14
C GLY A 151 28.58 3.71 72.22
N MET A 152 28.88 4.30 71.05
CA MET A 152 29.35 5.67 70.79
C MET A 152 29.17 5.95 69.27
N PRO A 153 29.34 7.19 68.75
CA PRO A 153 28.42 7.71 67.74
C PRO A 153 29.01 7.83 66.32
N GLY A 154 28.11 8.06 65.35
CA GLY A 154 28.46 8.83 64.15
C GLY A 154 28.96 8.04 62.94
N ALA A 155 28.05 7.35 62.26
CA ALA A 155 28.13 7.13 60.82
C ALA A 155 26.82 7.63 60.20
N GLY A 156 26.91 8.60 59.27
CA GLY A 156 25.74 9.19 58.64
C GLY A 156 24.95 8.18 57.79
N PRO A 157 23.66 8.43 57.51
CA PRO A 157 22.87 7.53 56.68
C PRO A 157 23.53 7.38 55.30
N ALA A 158 23.69 6.12 54.87
CA ALA A 158 24.15 5.82 53.51
C ALA A 158 23.24 6.52 52.49
N PRO A 159 23.79 7.04 51.37
CA PRO A 159 22.98 7.71 50.37
C PRO A 159 21.89 6.76 49.87
N ALA A 160 20.65 7.26 49.82
CA ALA A 160 19.51 6.48 49.35
C ALA A 160 19.80 5.89 47.96
N PRO A 161 19.38 4.64 47.67
CA PRO A 161 19.56 4.08 46.34
C PRO A 161 18.93 5.01 45.32
N ALA A 162 19.70 5.37 44.28
CA ALA A 162 19.24 6.25 43.23
C ALA A 162 17.92 5.71 42.66
N PRO A 163 16.91 6.58 42.43
CA PRO A 163 15.60 6.12 41.96
C PRO A 163 15.77 5.30 40.68
N ALA A 164 15.19 4.10 40.68
CA ALA A 164 15.29 3.18 39.56
C ALA A 164 14.90 3.89 38.27
N PHE A 165 15.78 3.84 37.26
CA PHE A 165 15.60 4.57 36.00
C PHE A 165 14.25 4.20 35.40
N GLN A 166 13.34 5.17 35.34
CA GLN A 166 11.92 4.89 35.11
C GLN A 166 11.71 4.39 33.68
N GLN A 167 11.59 3.06 33.54
CA GLN A 167 11.55 2.33 32.27
C GLN A 167 10.23 2.50 31.49
N GLY A 168 9.58 3.66 31.66
CA GLY A 168 8.29 4.04 31.09
C GLY A 168 8.28 5.40 30.39
N GLY A 169 9.42 6.11 30.27
CA GLY A 169 9.45 7.43 29.64
C GLY A 169 8.95 7.43 28.19
N PHE A 170 9.48 6.55 27.34
CA PHE A 170 9.04 6.44 25.94
C PHE A 170 7.70 5.68 25.84
N LYS A 171 7.56 4.57 26.57
CA LYS A 171 6.35 3.73 26.53
C LYS A 171 5.11 4.48 27.02
N GLY A 172 5.17 5.13 28.19
CA GLY A 172 4.06 5.91 28.73
C GLY A 172 3.74 7.19 27.95
N LEU A 173 4.69 7.71 27.16
CA LEU A 173 4.42 8.81 26.21
C LEU A 173 3.70 8.28 24.96
N VAL A 174 4.12 7.12 24.44
CA VAL A 174 3.41 6.39 23.37
C VAL A 174 2.00 5.98 23.82
N ASP A 175 1.83 5.48 25.04
CA ASP A 175 0.54 5.08 25.60
C ASP A 175 -0.41 6.29 25.71
N LYS A 176 0.07 7.43 26.23
CA LYS A 176 -0.69 8.71 26.26
C LYS A 176 -0.98 9.28 24.88
N PHE A 177 -0.07 9.12 23.92
CA PHE A 177 -0.27 9.54 22.54
C PHE A 177 -1.37 8.70 21.88
N ASN A 178 -1.32 7.37 22.05
CA ASN A 178 -2.37 6.46 21.60
C ASN A 178 -3.72 6.80 22.24
N GLU A 179 -3.77 6.99 23.56
CA GLU A 179 -5.00 7.37 24.29
C GLU A 179 -5.59 8.69 23.75
N TYR A 180 -4.77 9.70 23.47
CA TYR A 180 -5.21 10.96 22.88
C TYR A 180 -5.67 10.81 21.42
N MET A 181 -4.97 9.99 20.63
CA MET A 181 -5.36 9.68 19.24
C MET A 181 -6.68 8.93 19.16
N ASP A 182 -6.84 7.86 19.94
CA ASP A 182 -8.07 7.04 20.01
C ASP A 182 -9.27 7.86 20.50
N ARG A 183 -9.05 8.81 21.41
CA ARG A 183 -10.12 9.62 22.01
C ARG A 183 -10.52 10.85 21.20
N VAL A 184 -9.60 11.47 20.45
CA VAL A 184 -9.82 12.79 19.83
C VAL A 184 -9.71 12.78 18.30
N ALA A 185 -8.65 12.21 17.74
CA ALA A 185 -8.38 12.31 16.30
C ALA A 185 -9.07 11.18 15.51
N LEU A 186 -8.89 9.94 15.95
CA LEU A 186 -9.37 8.74 15.26
C LEU A 186 -10.91 8.67 15.13
N PRO A 187 -11.74 9.11 16.10
CA PRO A 187 -13.21 9.11 15.95
C PRO A 187 -13.71 10.02 14.82
N GLY A 188 -12.96 11.07 14.46
CA GLY A 188 -13.25 11.90 13.29
C GLY A 188 -12.79 11.23 11.99
N VAL A 189 -11.56 10.71 11.99
CA VAL A 189 -10.94 10.03 10.83
C VAL A 189 -11.76 8.81 10.38
N TYR A 190 -12.21 7.97 11.32
CA TYR A 190 -13.01 6.77 11.04
C TYR A 190 -14.42 7.05 10.50
N LYS A 191 -14.93 8.29 10.66
CA LYS A 191 -16.22 8.71 10.07
C LYS A 191 -16.09 9.23 8.65
N LEU A 192 -14.90 9.60 8.18
CA LEU A 192 -14.70 10.09 6.81
C LEU A 192 -15.19 9.09 5.74
N PRO A 193 -14.93 7.76 5.84
CA PRO A 193 -15.42 6.77 4.88
C PRO A 193 -16.93 6.50 4.95
N GLN A 194 -17.68 7.12 5.87
CA GLN A 194 -19.14 7.00 5.91
C GLN A 194 -19.81 7.99 4.95
N PHE A 195 -19.21 9.17 4.78
CA PHE A 195 -19.75 10.25 3.93
C PHE A 195 -19.11 10.31 2.54
N VAL A 196 -17.90 9.77 2.38
CA VAL A 196 -17.08 9.89 1.17
C VAL A 196 -16.46 8.53 0.83
N GLU A 197 -16.38 8.17 -0.45
CA GLU A 197 -15.73 6.93 -0.89
C GLU A 197 -14.29 6.80 -0.34
N MET A 198 -13.94 5.62 0.16
CA MET A 198 -12.63 5.35 0.78
C MET A 198 -11.44 5.80 -0.08
N LYS A 199 -11.50 5.63 -1.41
CA LYS A 199 -10.45 6.05 -2.36
C LYS A 199 -10.23 7.58 -2.37
N MET A 200 -11.31 8.36 -2.19
CA MET A 200 -11.26 9.83 -2.15
C MET A 200 -10.78 10.33 -0.79
N VAL A 201 -11.12 9.63 0.31
CA VAL A 201 -10.57 9.92 1.65
C VAL A 201 -9.04 9.72 1.64
N LEU A 202 -8.56 8.60 1.10
CA LEU A 202 -7.12 8.32 0.95
C LEU A 202 -6.43 9.37 0.07
N LEU A 203 -7.02 9.75 -1.07
CA LEU A 203 -6.51 10.83 -1.93
C LEU A 203 -6.44 12.18 -1.17
N GLY A 204 -7.44 12.50 -0.36
CA GLY A 204 -7.48 13.69 0.48
C GLY A 204 -6.30 13.76 1.46
N PHE A 205 -5.97 12.64 2.13
CA PHE A 205 -4.79 12.55 2.99
C PHE A 205 -3.47 12.74 2.22
N VAL A 206 -3.36 12.23 0.99
CA VAL A 206 -2.17 12.44 0.14
C VAL A 206 -2.04 13.90 -0.33
N VAL A 207 -3.15 14.55 -0.72
CA VAL A 207 -3.14 15.97 -1.07
C VAL A 207 -2.78 16.84 0.15
N LEU A 208 -3.35 16.53 1.31
CA LEU A 208 -3.01 17.18 2.58
C LEU A 208 -1.54 16.98 2.95
N PHE A 209 -0.97 15.80 2.71
CA PHE A 209 0.46 15.53 2.89
C PHE A 209 1.32 16.48 2.03
N ILE A 210 1.05 16.52 0.72
CA ILE A 210 1.82 17.32 -0.24
C ILE A 210 1.74 18.81 0.11
N PHE A 211 0.54 19.32 0.43
CA PHE A 211 0.37 20.72 0.80
C PHE A 211 1.06 21.05 2.14
N SER A 212 0.85 20.22 3.17
CA SER A 212 1.42 20.43 4.51
C SER A 212 2.94 20.38 4.48
N THR A 213 3.53 19.40 3.78
CA THR A 213 4.99 19.31 3.62
C THR A 213 5.54 20.50 2.87
N THR A 214 4.99 20.85 1.70
CA THR A 214 5.44 22.02 0.92
C THR A 214 5.41 23.30 1.75
N LEU A 215 4.32 23.55 2.48
CA LEU A 215 4.15 24.75 3.30
C LEU A 215 5.13 24.77 4.50
N LEU A 216 5.27 23.64 5.23
CA LEU A 216 6.15 23.59 6.40
C LEU A 216 7.64 23.59 6.02
N SER A 217 8.00 23.10 4.84
CA SER A 217 9.36 23.17 4.28
C SER A 217 9.74 24.58 3.80
N MET A 218 8.77 25.39 3.38
CA MET A 218 9.01 26.77 2.96
C MET A 218 9.48 27.67 4.11
N ILE A 219 8.99 27.43 5.33
CA ILE A 219 9.31 28.24 6.53
C ILE A 219 10.81 28.26 6.85
N PRO A 220 11.51 27.12 7.09
CA PRO A 220 12.95 27.12 7.36
C PRO A 220 13.76 27.63 6.16
N MET A 221 13.30 27.35 4.92
CA MET A 221 13.93 27.86 3.71
C MET A 221 13.98 29.39 3.70
N VAL A 222 12.83 30.07 3.89
CA VAL A 222 12.77 31.54 3.92
C VAL A 222 13.60 32.12 5.09
N GLN A 223 13.54 31.51 6.27
CA GLN A 223 14.27 31.99 7.46
C GLN A 223 15.79 31.90 7.27
N ILE A 224 16.30 30.76 6.82
CA ILE A 224 17.74 30.52 6.67
C ILE A 224 18.29 31.26 5.45
N THR A 225 17.53 31.38 4.35
CA THR A 225 17.93 32.21 3.21
C THR A 225 18.11 33.67 3.63
N ARG A 226 17.15 34.27 4.35
CA ARG A 226 17.32 35.64 4.90
C ARG A 226 18.55 35.72 5.81
N ALA A 227 18.69 34.83 6.78
CA ALA A 227 19.83 34.82 7.70
C ALA A 227 21.19 34.61 6.98
N SER A 228 21.20 33.91 5.83
CA SER A 228 22.40 33.73 5.01
C SER A 228 22.81 35.01 4.31
N ILE A 229 21.88 35.60 3.55
CA ILE A 229 22.11 36.82 2.77
C ILE A 229 22.53 37.96 3.71
N THR A 230 21.88 38.13 4.87
CA THR A 230 22.24 39.13 5.89
C THR A 230 23.67 38.94 6.42
N ASN A 231 24.12 37.70 6.67
CA ASN A 231 25.47 37.44 7.21
C ASN A 231 26.56 37.65 6.16
N GLU A 232 26.33 37.24 4.91
CA GLU A 232 27.30 37.47 3.83
C GLU A 232 27.34 38.95 3.42
N SER A 233 26.20 39.66 3.42
CA SER A 233 26.15 41.12 3.26
C SER A 233 26.97 41.84 4.34
N LYS A 234 26.89 41.41 5.60
CA LYS A 234 27.74 41.92 6.71
C LYS A 234 29.22 41.68 6.47
N ARG A 235 29.61 40.52 5.93
CA ARG A 235 31.00 40.22 5.57
C ARG A 235 31.51 41.11 4.44
N ARG A 236 30.73 41.25 3.37
CA ARG A 236 31.06 42.12 2.22
C ARG A 236 31.18 43.57 2.64
N ALA A 237 30.16 44.14 3.24
CA ALA A 237 30.16 45.53 3.71
C ALA A 237 31.35 45.83 4.66
N ALA A 238 31.67 44.92 5.58
CA ALA A 238 32.84 45.07 6.46
C ALA A 238 34.19 44.95 5.72
N SER A 239 34.27 44.16 4.66
CA SER A 239 35.46 44.08 3.80
C SER A 239 35.64 45.38 3.00
N ILE A 240 34.58 45.91 2.40
CA ILE A 240 34.60 47.18 1.66
C ILE A 240 35.00 48.33 2.59
N ALA A 241 34.39 48.42 3.78
CA ALA A 241 34.73 49.43 4.77
C ALA A 241 36.21 49.34 5.22
N ARG A 242 36.75 48.13 5.37
CA ARG A 242 38.19 47.91 5.62
C ARG A 242 39.06 48.41 4.46
N THR A 243 38.70 48.08 3.21
CA THR A 243 39.44 48.53 2.02
C THR A 243 39.46 50.05 1.94
N VAL A 244 38.31 50.72 2.13
CA VAL A 244 38.22 52.19 2.16
C VAL A 244 39.08 52.77 3.28
N ALA A 245 39.04 52.20 4.48
CA ALA A 245 39.89 52.62 5.60
C ALA A 245 41.38 52.51 5.29
N THR A 246 41.84 51.37 4.76
CA THR A 246 43.24 51.12 4.43
C THR A 246 43.75 52.06 3.33
N LEU A 247 42.98 52.26 2.26
CA LEU A 247 43.37 53.14 1.15
C LEU A 247 43.50 54.61 1.58
N ASN A 248 42.68 55.06 2.53
CA ASN A 248 42.63 56.46 2.97
C ASN A 248 43.49 56.76 4.22
N GLN A 249 44.07 55.75 4.85
CA GLN A 249 44.86 55.92 6.09
C GLN A 249 46.08 56.85 5.90
N ALA A 250 46.79 56.73 4.78
CA ALA A 250 47.95 57.56 4.47
C ALA A 250 47.58 59.04 4.25
N ALA A 251 46.46 59.31 3.59
CA ALA A 251 45.94 60.67 3.38
C ALA A 251 45.55 61.33 4.71
N LEU A 252 44.93 60.58 5.64
CA LEU A 252 44.59 61.07 6.98
C LEU A 252 45.84 61.33 7.84
N LEU A 253 46.87 60.47 7.77
CA LEU A 253 48.16 60.71 8.44
C LEU A 253 48.83 62.02 8.00
N GLN A 254 48.64 62.42 6.74
CA GLN A 254 49.18 63.65 6.17
C GLN A 254 48.26 64.87 6.35
N ASN A 255 47.10 64.72 7.01
CA ASN A 255 46.02 65.71 7.08
C ASN A 255 45.53 66.20 5.69
N SER A 256 45.72 65.39 4.64
CA SER A 256 45.39 65.72 3.26
C SER A 256 43.95 65.29 2.95
N TYR A 257 42.99 66.04 3.50
CA TYR A 257 41.56 65.75 3.34
C TYR A 257 41.10 65.77 1.88
N SER A 258 41.75 66.56 1.01
CA SER A 258 41.46 66.63 -0.43
C SER A 258 41.87 65.40 -1.23
N SER A 259 42.74 64.53 -0.69
CA SER A 259 43.10 63.25 -1.31
C SER A 259 42.26 62.06 -0.82
N LEU A 260 41.26 62.29 0.03
CA LEU A 260 40.35 61.23 0.49
C LEU A 260 39.37 60.85 -0.63
N SER A 261 39.24 59.54 -0.87
CA SER A 261 38.46 58.99 -1.97
C SER A 261 37.62 57.78 -1.54
N THR A 262 36.35 57.81 -1.94
CA THR A 262 35.37 56.74 -1.76
C THR A 262 34.95 56.09 -3.07
N ASN A 263 35.29 56.69 -4.22
CA ASN A 263 34.79 56.36 -5.55
C ASN A 263 34.89 54.86 -5.91
N ALA A 264 36.01 54.21 -5.59
CA ALA A 264 36.24 52.80 -5.92
C ALA A 264 35.27 51.85 -5.18
N ALA A 265 34.87 52.21 -3.97
CA ALA A 265 33.89 51.46 -3.18
C ALA A 265 32.45 51.85 -3.53
N GLU A 266 32.20 53.10 -3.96
CA GLU A 266 30.89 53.53 -4.48
C GLU A 266 30.52 52.80 -5.79
N SER A 267 31.50 52.28 -6.53
CA SER A 267 31.29 51.44 -7.72
C SER A 267 31.15 49.93 -7.44
N GLU A 268 31.18 49.47 -6.19
CA GLU A 268 30.99 48.04 -5.87
C GLU A 268 29.50 47.64 -5.82
N ASP A 269 29.18 46.47 -6.38
CA ASP A 269 27.81 45.95 -6.45
C ASP A 269 27.14 45.85 -5.07
N GLY A 270 26.00 46.53 -4.93
CA GLY A 270 25.24 46.61 -3.69
C GLY A 270 25.61 47.76 -2.76
N VAL A 271 26.64 48.57 -3.04
CA VAL A 271 26.95 49.73 -2.21
C VAL A 271 25.96 50.88 -2.49
N LYS A 272 25.14 51.24 -1.49
CA LYS A 272 24.24 52.41 -1.55
C LYS A 272 24.98 53.71 -1.29
N GLN A 273 25.93 53.70 -0.36
CA GLN A 273 26.66 54.89 0.05
C GLN A 273 27.95 54.52 0.78
N VAL A 274 29.02 55.27 0.51
CA VAL A 274 30.26 55.24 1.29
C VAL A 274 30.46 56.63 1.90
N LEU A 275 30.97 56.67 3.14
CA LEU A 275 31.38 57.90 3.82
C LEU A 275 32.71 57.66 4.53
N ILE A 276 33.55 58.69 4.60
CA ILE A 276 34.60 58.80 5.62
C ILE A 276 34.16 59.89 6.58
N VAL A 277 34.02 59.57 7.86
CA VAL A 277 33.42 60.46 8.87
C VAL A 277 34.40 60.71 9.99
N GLN A 278 34.60 61.97 10.38
CA GLN A 278 35.49 62.37 11.46
C GLN A 278 34.92 61.95 12.83
N GLN A 279 35.78 61.42 13.71
CA GLN A 279 35.34 60.86 14.99
C GLN A 279 34.83 61.92 15.98
N SER A 280 35.45 63.10 16.02
CA SER A 280 35.19 64.15 17.03
C SER A 280 33.78 64.74 16.94
N ASP A 281 33.36 65.11 15.73
CA ASP A 281 32.16 65.93 15.45
C ASP A 281 31.16 65.18 14.57
N GLY A 282 31.61 64.19 13.79
CA GLY A 282 30.78 63.44 12.86
C GLY A 282 30.61 64.10 11.50
N MET A 283 31.47 65.07 11.16
CA MET A 283 31.48 65.66 9.82
C MET A 283 32.01 64.66 8.78
N ILE A 284 31.41 64.66 7.60
CA ILE A 284 31.87 63.91 6.44
C ILE A 284 33.16 64.56 5.94
N LEU A 285 34.20 63.74 5.75
CA LEU A 285 35.47 64.09 5.13
C LEU A 285 35.50 63.68 3.66
N ALA A 286 34.86 62.56 3.30
CA ALA A 286 34.67 62.11 1.93
C ALA A 286 33.34 61.34 1.77
N PRO A 287 32.68 61.34 0.60
CA PRO A 287 33.09 61.97 -0.66
C PRO A 287 33.11 63.50 -0.59
N ALA A 288 33.95 64.12 -1.42
CA ALA A 288 34.10 65.58 -1.50
C ALA A 288 32.77 66.32 -1.78
N SER A 289 31.83 65.66 -2.46
CA SER A 289 30.48 66.19 -2.75
C SER A 289 29.60 66.40 -1.52
N ARG A 290 29.93 65.79 -0.37
CA ARG A 290 29.21 65.96 0.90
C ARG A 290 30.13 66.39 2.06
N ALA A 291 31.39 66.71 1.78
CA ALA A 291 32.37 67.06 2.80
C ALA A 291 31.91 68.30 3.60
N GLY A 292 32.16 68.29 4.92
CA GLY A 292 31.72 69.34 5.84
C GLY A 292 30.26 69.25 6.30
N THR A 293 29.47 68.29 5.81
CA THR A 293 28.11 68.03 6.32
C THR A 293 28.09 66.90 7.36
N THR A 294 27.10 66.88 8.25
CA THR A 294 26.87 65.77 9.20
C THR A 294 25.79 64.83 8.65
N PRO A 295 26.00 63.51 8.59
CA PRO A 295 25.00 62.57 8.12
C PRO A 295 23.95 62.30 9.20
N ASP A 296 22.68 62.52 8.87
CA ASP A 296 21.54 62.19 9.73
C ASP A 296 21.22 60.69 9.68
N LEU A 297 22.08 59.89 10.31
CA LEU A 297 21.98 58.43 10.35
C LEU A 297 22.35 57.93 11.76
N PRO A 298 21.39 57.35 12.52
CA PRO A 298 21.65 56.86 13.87
C PRO A 298 22.84 55.89 13.96
N PHE A 299 22.98 55.01 12.95
CA PHE A 299 24.10 54.09 12.84
C PHE A 299 25.46 54.82 12.80
N VAL A 300 25.59 55.90 12.03
CA VAL A 300 26.85 56.66 11.93
C VAL A 300 27.23 57.27 13.28
N HIS A 301 26.25 57.81 14.01
CA HIS A 301 26.49 58.40 15.33
C HIS A 301 26.92 57.39 16.39
N SER A 302 26.43 56.14 16.32
CA SER A 302 26.96 55.03 17.15
C SER A 302 28.34 54.56 16.66
N ALA A 303 28.49 54.32 15.36
CA ALA A 303 29.65 53.66 14.78
C ALA A 303 30.95 54.46 14.93
N ARG A 304 30.89 55.80 14.92
CA ARG A 304 32.06 56.67 15.17
C ARG A 304 32.59 56.58 16.61
N ARG A 305 31.77 56.14 17.57
CA ARG A 305 32.17 56.03 18.99
C ARG A 305 32.91 54.73 19.28
N GLU A 306 32.72 53.71 18.44
CA GLU A 306 33.35 52.40 18.58
C GLU A 306 34.81 52.43 18.08
N MET A 307 35.71 51.84 18.87
CA MET A 307 37.12 51.67 18.49
C MET A 307 37.37 50.38 17.69
N ARG A 308 36.32 49.61 17.38
CA ARG A 308 36.40 48.31 16.70
C ARG A 308 35.55 48.32 15.42
N PRO A 309 35.91 47.49 14.41
CA PRO A 309 35.06 47.30 13.25
C PRO A 309 33.68 46.74 13.66
N GLN A 310 32.62 47.27 13.06
CA GLN A 310 31.24 46.89 13.34
C GLN A 310 30.49 46.66 12.02
N SER A 311 29.63 45.64 11.97
CA SER A 311 28.64 45.49 10.90
C SER A 311 27.28 45.11 11.49
N VAL A 312 26.26 45.91 11.22
CA VAL A 312 24.90 45.78 11.76
C VAL A 312 23.87 46.02 10.67
N GLU A 313 22.66 45.55 10.93
CA GLU A 313 21.50 45.84 10.10
C GLU A 313 20.95 47.20 10.52
N VAL A 314 20.83 48.14 9.57
CA VAL A 314 20.39 49.53 9.80
C VAL A 314 18.89 49.65 9.52
N ASP A 315 18.43 48.96 8.48
CA ASP A 315 17.03 48.76 8.13
C ASP A 315 16.86 47.38 7.45
N SER A 316 15.63 46.99 7.14
CA SER A 316 15.27 45.68 6.55
C SER A 316 15.89 45.36 5.17
N SER A 317 16.61 46.31 4.57
CA SER A 317 17.28 46.23 3.26
C SER A 317 18.75 46.67 3.29
N THR A 318 19.23 47.26 4.40
CA THR A 318 20.54 47.92 4.44
C THR A 318 21.40 47.43 5.60
N ILE A 319 22.59 46.94 5.28
CA ILE A 319 23.67 46.69 6.22
C ILE A 319 24.57 47.92 6.32
N GLY A 320 24.78 48.39 7.54
CA GLY A 320 25.79 49.38 7.86
C GLY A 320 27.05 48.70 8.35
N ALA A 321 28.18 48.95 7.69
CA ALA A 321 29.50 48.56 8.15
C ALA A 321 30.35 49.80 8.47
N SER A 322 31.18 49.69 9.50
CA SER A 322 32.11 50.74 9.95
C SER A 322 33.47 50.12 10.24
N PHE A 323 34.53 50.79 9.77
CA PHE A 323 35.91 50.43 10.08
C PHE A 323 36.66 51.66 10.59
N PRO A 324 37.24 51.61 11.81
CA PRO A 324 37.99 52.73 12.37
C PRO A 324 39.31 52.94 11.62
N ILE A 325 39.63 54.19 11.31
CA ILE A 325 40.90 54.60 10.70
C ILE A 325 41.78 55.19 11.80
N GLY A 326 42.74 54.39 12.24
CA GLY A 326 43.72 54.75 13.26
C GLY A 326 44.94 55.47 12.68
N LEU A 327 45.42 56.49 13.39
CA LEU A 327 46.77 57.00 13.25
C LEU A 327 47.66 56.36 14.33
N PHE A 328 48.85 55.95 13.93
CA PHE A 328 49.91 55.54 14.86
C PHE A 328 50.78 56.77 15.15
N ASP A 329 50.89 57.16 16.41
CA ASP A 329 51.85 58.20 16.82
C ASP A 329 53.22 57.55 17.12
N PRO A 330 54.25 57.80 16.30
CA PRO A 330 55.57 57.17 16.47
C PRO A 330 56.32 57.65 17.72
N ASN A 331 55.88 58.72 18.39
CA ASN A 331 56.54 59.27 19.57
C ASN A 331 56.00 58.66 20.88
N THR A 332 54.70 58.38 20.93
CA THR A 332 54.02 57.81 22.10
C THR A 332 53.76 56.31 21.97
N GLY A 333 53.78 55.76 20.75
CA GLY A 333 53.38 54.40 20.44
C GLY A 333 51.87 54.17 20.49
N GLU A 334 51.08 55.22 20.73
CA GLU A 334 49.64 55.14 20.91
C GLU A 334 48.90 55.12 19.56
N GLN A 335 47.89 54.25 19.45
CA GLN A 335 46.95 54.27 18.31
C GLN A 335 45.72 55.08 18.67
N SER A 336 45.53 56.22 17.99
CA SER A 336 44.30 57.02 18.11
C SER A 336 43.46 56.89 16.84
N VAL A 337 42.17 56.61 16.99
CA VAL A 337 41.23 56.71 15.86
C VAL A 337 40.96 58.19 15.59
N LYS A 338 40.82 58.55 14.30
CA LYS A 338 40.50 59.93 13.87
C LYS A 338 39.28 60.03 12.98
N ALA A 339 39.04 59.00 12.19
CA ALA A 339 37.89 58.90 11.30
C ALA A 339 37.44 57.44 11.19
N HIS A 340 36.24 57.23 10.66
CA HIS A 340 35.70 55.90 10.34
C HIS A 340 35.31 55.86 8.87
N ALA A 341 35.69 54.78 8.19
CA ALA A 341 35.13 54.43 6.89
C ALA A 341 33.80 53.71 7.12
N ILE A 342 32.72 54.24 6.57
CA ILE A 342 31.35 53.75 6.74
C ILE A 342 30.80 53.38 5.37
N VAL A 343 30.21 52.18 5.28
CA VAL A 343 29.59 51.64 4.06
C VAL A 343 28.14 51.26 4.38
N LEU A 344 27.20 51.73 3.57
CA LEU A 344 25.82 51.25 3.53
C LEU A 344 25.66 50.33 2.33
N TYR A 345 25.24 49.10 2.58
CA TYR A 345 25.21 48.01 1.62
C TYR A 345 23.80 47.39 1.51
N ASP A 346 23.30 47.22 0.29
CA ASP A 346 21.99 46.62 0.01
C ASP A 346 22.04 45.08 0.12
N ILE A 347 21.09 44.51 0.85
CA ILE A 347 20.94 43.07 1.03
C ILE A 347 20.50 42.38 -0.28
N GLY A 348 19.86 43.11 -1.21
CA GLY A 348 19.25 42.56 -2.42
C GLY A 348 20.21 42.08 -3.54
N SER A 349 21.51 42.36 -3.45
CA SER A 349 22.47 42.11 -4.55
C SER A 349 23.17 40.73 -4.53
N LEU A 350 22.96 39.90 -3.51
CA LEU A 350 23.73 38.66 -3.33
C LEU A 350 23.10 37.41 -3.96
N ALA A 351 23.95 36.64 -4.65
CA ALA A 351 23.65 35.29 -5.13
C ALA A 351 23.61 34.24 -4.00
N PHE A 352 22.97 33.11 -4.29
CA PHE A 352 22.71 32.00 -3.35
C PHE A 352 24.00 31.25 -2.96
N ASP A 353 24.03 30.66 -1.75
CA ASP A 353 25.15 29.86 -1.22
C ASP A 353 24.80 28.36 -1.22
N ASP A 354 25.51 27.58 -2.04
CA ASP A 354 25.29 26.15 -2.26
C ASP A 354 25.45 25.30 -0.99
N GLY A 355 26.37 25.68 -0.09
CA GLY A 355 26.66 24.89 1.11
C GLY A 355 25.47 24.83 2.08
N ARG A 356 24.66 25.89 2.12
CA ARG A 356 23.48 25.99 2.98
C ARG A 356 22.23 25.36 2.38
N ALA A 357 22.17 25.25 1.04
CA ALA A 357 21.09 24.52 0.36
C ALA A 357 21.02 23.05 0.82
N ILE A 358 22.17 22.42 1.09
CA ILE A 358 22.24 21.04 1.60
C ILE A 358 21.63 20.93 3.01
N SER A 359 21.95 21.86 3.92
CA SER A 359 21.37 21.85 5.27
C SER A 359 19.85 22.09 5.24
N LEU A 360 19.38 22.95 4.32
CA LEU A 360 17.97 23.20 4.09
C LEU A 360 17.23 21.97 3.57
N PHE A 361 17.84 21.24 2.63
CA PHE A 361 17.30 19.98 2.13
C PHE A 361 17.18 18.94 3.25
N MET A 362 18.19 18.79 4.10
CA MET A 362 18.15 17.83 5.22
C MET A 362 17.08 18.19 6.27
N GLN A 363 16.92 19.46 6.64
CA GLN A 363 15.86 19.88 7.57
C GLN A 363 14.47 19.67 6.96
N THR A 364 14.31 19.99 5.67
CA THR A 364 13.10 19.74 4.88
C THR A 364 12.76 18.26 4.85
N LEU A 365 13.75 17.38 4.59
CA LEU A 365 13.59 15.94 4.56
C LEU A 365 13.14 15.39 5.93
N VAL A 366 13.71 15.87 7.04
CA VAL A 366 13.30 15.43 8.38
C VAL A 366 11.86 15.83 8.69
N ILE A 367 11.48 17.08 8.40
CA ILE A 367 10.11 17.57 8.61
C ILE A 367 9.11 16.78 7.76
N ALA A 368 9.40 16.59 6.46
CA ALA A 368 8.58 15.80 5.56
C ALA A 368 8.45 14.33 6.03
N SER A 369 9.54 13.74 6.54
CA SER A 369 9.52 12.37 7.08
C SER A 369 8.63 12.23 8.30
N LEU A 370 8.68 13.20 9.22
CA LEU A 370 7.85 13.20 10.44
C LEU A 370 6.35 13.34 10.11
N ILE A 371 6.00 14.28 9.21
CA ILE A 371 4.62 14.45 8.73
C ILE A 371 4.15 13.20 7.98
N GLY A 372 5.02 12.59 7.16
CA GLY A 372 4.74 11.37 6.43
C GLY A 372 4.47 10.17 7.34
N LEU A 373 5.23 10.02 8.43
CA LEU A 373 5.03 8.98 9.44
C LEU A 373 3.69 9.18 10.18
N LEU A 374 3.35 10.42 10.54
CA LEU A 374 2.06 10.77 11.15
C LEU A 374 0.87 10.44 10.23
N LEU A 375 0.96 10.78 8.95
CA LEU A 375 -0.09 10.48 7.97
C LEU A 375 -0.17 9.01 7.59
N PHE A 376 0.97 8.31 7.54
CA PHE A 376 1.02 6.86 7.43
C PHE A 376 0.27 6.20 8.60
N PHE A 377 0.47 6.66 9.84
CA PHE A 377 -0.27 6.17 11.00
C PHE A 377 -1.79 6.36 10.84
N PHE A 378 -2.24 7.54 10.41
CA PHE A 378 -3.66 7.78 10.15
C PHE A 378 -4.22 6.92 9.01
N MET A 379 -3.53 6.78 7.88
CA MET A 379 -3.95 5.93 6.76
C MET A 379 -3.98 4.45 7.16
N TYR A 380 -2.97 3.98 7.91
CA TYR A 380 -2.92 2.62 8.45
C TYR A 380 -4.12 2.35 9.35
N LYS A 381 -4.40 3.23 10.32
CA LYS A 381 -5.56 3.10 11.22
C LYS A 381 -6.89 3.19 10.48
N LEU A 382 -7.02 4.07 9.48
CA LEU A 382 -8.21 4.18 8.62
C LEU A 382 -8.50 2.87 7.86
N ILE A 383 -7.48 2.14 7.42
CA ILE A 383 -7.60 0.86 6.71
C ILE A 383 -7.80 -0.32 7.68
N GLU A 384 -7.14 -0.30 8.84
CA GLU A 384 -7.24 -1.33 9.88
C GLU A 384 -8.62 -1.34 10.54
N TYR A 385 -9.19 -0.16 10.83
CA TYR A 385 -10.41 -0.02 11.63
C TYR A 385 -11.63 -0.77 11.06
N PRO A 386 -11.98 -0.69 9.76
CA PRO A 386 -13.07 -1.48 9.19
C PRO A 386 -12.84 -2.99 9.28
N LEU A 387 -11.60 -3.46 9.14
CA LEU A 387 -11.25 -4.89 9.20
C LEU A 387 -11.36 -5.45 10.62
N VAL A 388 -10.86 -4.72 11.61
CA VAL A 388 -10.96 -5.09 13.04
C VAL A 388 -12.41 -5.04 13.50
N THR A 389 -13.16 -4.00 13.11
CA THR A 389 -14.59 -3.86 13.44
C THR A 389 -15.41 -5.00 12.84
N LEU A 390 -15.16 -5.34 11.56
CA LEU A 390 -15.81 -6.48 10.93
C LEU A 390 -15.49 -7.79 11.65
N ASN A 391 -14.21 -8.06 11.95
CA ASN A 391 -13.83 -9.29 12.65
C ASN A 391 -14.51 -9.41 14.04
N ALA A 392 -14.63 -8.30 14.78
CA ALA A 392 -15.36 -8.27 16.04
C ALA A 392 -16.88 -8.51 15.87
N GLN A 393 -17.50 -7.85 14.89
CA GLN A 393 -18.92 -8.07 14.57
C GLN A 393 -19.21 -9.52 14.16
N LEU A 394 -18.28 -10.17 13.44
CA LEU A 394 -18.42 -11.57 13.02
C LEU A 394 -18.31 -12.56 14.19
N ASP A 395 -17.38 -12.34 15.12
CA ASP A 395 -17.28 -13.16 16.35
C ASP A 395 -18.56 -13.02 17.19
N THR A 396 -19.10 -11.80 17.36
CA THR A 396 -20.39 -11.57 18.01
C THR A 396 -21.54 -12.26 17.27
N ALA A 397 -21.64 -12.10 15.95
CA ALA A 397 -22.71 -12.70 15.14
C ALA A 397 -22.70 -14.24 15.19
N MET A 398 -21.51 -14.86 15.18
CA MET A 398 -21.38 -16.32 15.35
C MET A 398 -21.79 -16.79 16.76
N ARG A 399 -21.47 -16.02 17.81
CA ARG A 399 -21.80 -16.37 19.20
C ARG A 399 -23.29 -16.17 19.52
N GLU A 400 -23.86 -15.05 19.07
CA GLU A 400 -25.24 -14.65 19.37
C GLU A 400 -26.25 -15.21 18.35
N LYS A 401 -25.78 -15.85 17.28
CA LYS A 401 -26.57 -16.34 16.16
C LYS A 401 -27.43 -15.24 15.50
N THR A 402 -26.84 -14.06 15.33
CA THR A 402 -27.47 -12.93 14.65
C THR A 402 -27.01 -12.85 13.19
N ASP A 403 -27.93 -12.49 12.31
CA ASP A 403 -27.85 -12.62 10.86
C ASP A 403 -27.42 -11.32 10.14
N ASN A 404 -27.30 -10.21 10.87
CA ASN A 404 -27.12 -8.87 10.31
C ASN A 404 -25.89 -8.16 10.88
N THR A 405 -24.77 -8.18 10.16
CA THR A 405 -23.71 -7.18 10.35
C THR A 405 -24.05 -5.93 9.53
N VAL A 406 -24.25 -4.80 10.22
CA VAL A 406 -24.56 -3.50 9.61
C VAL A 406 -23.27 -2.72 9.41
N VAL A 407 -23.03 -2.22 8.19
CA VAL A 407 -21.80 -1.52 7.83
C VAL A 407 -22.08 -0.24 7.04
N ASP A 408 -21.78 0.88 7.69
CA ASP A 408 -21.99 2.24 7.18
C ASP A 408 -20.82 2.79 6.34
N PHE A 409 -19.87 1.95 5.90
CA PHE A 409 -18.67 2.39 5.17
C PHE A 409 -18.87 2.34 3.65
N GLN A 410 -18.56 3.44 2.96
CA GLN A 410 -18.52 3.59 1.49
C GLN A 410 -17.26 2.94 0.89
N PHE A 411 -17.15 1.61 1.04
CA PHE A 411 -16.05 0.82 0.48
C PHE A 411 -16.60 -0.45 -0.22
N PRO A 412 -16.90 -0.40 -1.54
CA PRO A 412 -17.63 -1.46 -2.23
C PRO A 412 -17.00 -2.88 -2.15
N PRO A 413 -15.66 -3.06 -2.24
CA PRO A 413 -15.04 -4.37 -2.07
C PRO A 413 -15.28 -4.99 -0.68
N LEU A 414 -15.32 -4.15 0.37
CA LEU A 414 -15.61 -4.60 1.74
C LEU A 414 -17.11 -4.93 1.89
N GLN A 415 -18.00 -4.10 1.34
CA GLN A 415 -19.44 -4.39 1.30
C GLN A 415 -19.75 -5.74 0.62
N ALA A 416 -19.10 -6.02 -0.52
CA ALA A 416 -19.24 -7.30 -1.22
C ALA A 416 -18.72 -8.48 -0.38
N LEU A 417 -17.59 -8.32 0.32
CA LEU A 417 -17.07 -9.32 1.26
C LEU A 417 -18.06 -9.58 2.40
N ILE A 418 -18.62 -8.52 3.00
CA ILE A 418 -19.62 -8.61 4.08
C ILE A 418 -20.88 -9.33 3.62
N GLY A 419 -21.42 -9.02 2.44
CA GLY A 419 -22.59 -9.71 1.89
C GLY A 419 -22.38 -11.22 1.75
N ASN A 420 -21.19 -11.63 1.29
CA ASN A 420 -20.81 -13.04 1.23
C ASN A 420 -20.71 -13.69 2.61
N ILE A 421 -20.19 -12.97 3.61
CA ILE A 421 -20.04 -13.50 4.98
C ILE A 421 -21.39 -13.56 5.71
N ASN A 422 -22.25 -12.55 5.61
CA ASN A 422 -23.61 -12.60 6.15
C ASN A 422 -24.40 -13.78 5.55
N SER A 423 -24.27 -14.01 4.24
CA SER A 423 -24.85 -15.20 3.58
C SER A 423 -24.32 -16.53 4.14
N LEU A 424 -23.05 -16.60 4.56
CA LEU A 424 -22.48 -17.78 5.24
C LEU A 424 -22.99 -17.91 6.69
N LEU A 425 -23.06 -16.81 7.44
CA LEU A 425 -23.60 -16.74 8.79
C LEU A 425 -25.05 -17.21 8.86
N THR A 426 -25.93 -16.70 8.00
CA THR A 426 -27.35 -17.12 7.91
C THR A 426 -27.47 -18.63 7.69
N ARG A 427 -26.61 -19.22 6.85
CA ARG A 427 -26.59 -20.67 6.59
C ARG A 427 -26.07 -21.49 7.78
N TYR A 428 -25.06 -20.98 8.50
CA TYR A 428 -24.55 -21.61 9.72
C TYR A 428 -25.58 -21.57 10.86
N ILE A 429 -26.27 -20.44 11.03
CA ILE A 429 -27.25 -20.21 12.10
C ILE A 429 -28.51 -21.07 11.91
N ASN A 430 -29.03 -21.14 10.68
CA ASN A 430 -30.30 -21.81 10.38
C ASN A 430 -30.23 -23.34 10.32
N GLY A 431 -29.04 -23.93 10.49
CA GLY A 431 -28.89 -25.35 10.86
C GLY A 431 -29.49 -26.34 9.86
N ASP A 432 -29.11 -26.23 8.57
CA ASP A 432 -29.56 -27.15 7.53
C ASP A 432 -28.86 -28.52 7.64
N THR A 433 -29.28 -29.30 8.64
CA THR A 433 -28.85 -30.67 8.89
C THR A 433 -30.03 -31.62 8.85
N ASP A 434 -30.34 -32.18 7.68
CA ASP A 434 -30.83 -33.56 7.64
C ASP A 434 -30.46 -34.31 6.34
N LYS A 435 -30.13 -35.60 6.50
CA LYS A 435 -30.03 -36.65 5.45
C LYS A 435 -29.03 -36.48 4.30
N GLY A 436 -27.78 -36.87 4.58
CA GLY A 436 -27.14 -37.92 3.77
C GLY A 436 -26.73 -37.61 2.34
N GLY A 437 -26.34 -36.36 2.03
CA GLY A 437 -25.68 -35.98 0.78
C GLY A 437 -24.43 -35.15 1.09
N GLY A 438 -23.26 -35.57 0.59
CA GLY A 438 -22.00 -34.93 0.95
C GLY A 438 -21.85 -33.50 0.41
N ALA A 439 -21.63 -32.53 1.30
CA ALA A 439 -21.01 -31.23 1.02
C ALA A 439 -21.51 -30.48 -0.25
N ALA A 440 -22.82 -30.46 -0.48
CA ALA A 440 -23.45 -29.52 -1.40
C ALA A 440 -23.45 -28.12 -0.75
N GLY A 441 -22.27 -27.49 -0.69
CA GLY A 441 -22.16 -26.11 -0.23
C GLY A 441 -23.03 -25.21 -1.10
N PHE A 442 -23.77 -24.28 -0.47
CA PHE A 442 -24.48 -23.23 -1.19
C PHE A 442 -23.47 -22.28 -1.87
N VAL A 443 -22.95 -22.72 -3.02
CA VAL A 443 -22.40 -21.84 -4.03
C VAL A 443 -23.48 -20.79 -4.34
N ASN A 444 -23.10 -19.52 -4.48
CA ASN A 444 -24.00 -18.55 -5.06
C ASN A 444 -24.18 -18.94 -6.54
N LYS A 445 -25.21 -19.76 -6.84
CA LYS A 445 -25.45 -20.34 -8.17
C LYS A 445 -25.73 -19.27 -9.21
N ASP A 446 -26.35 -18.16 -8.81
CA ASP A 446 -26.47 -16.97 -9.64
C ASP A 446 -25.09 -16.40 -10.00
N GLY A 447 -24.19 -16.28 -9.03
CA GLY A 447 -22.81 -15.84 -9.25
C GLY A 447 -21.96 -16.83 -10.05
N GLU A 448 -22.17 -18.15 -9.88
CA GLU A 448 -21.57 -19.20 -10.71
C GLU A 448 -21.98 -19.00 -12.18
N ALA A 449 -23.28 -18.86 -12.42
CA ALA A 449 -23.85 -18.65 -13.75
C ALA A 449 -23.43 -17.30 -14.36
N GLU A 450 -23.39 -16.22 -13.59
CA GLU A 450 -22.94 -14.89 -14.05
C GLU A 450 -21.48 -14.91 -14.52
N ASN A 451 -20.58 -15.55 -13.77
CA ASN A 451 -19.19 -15.75 -14.19
C ASN A 451 -19.10 -16.61 -15.47
N LEU A 452 -19.92 -17.65 -15.59
CA LEU A 452 -19.98 -18.46 -16.82
C LEU A 452 -20.45 -17.64 -18.03
N MET A 453 -21.45 -16.77 -17.89
CA MET A 453 -21.93 -15.93 -19.00
C MET A 453 -20.84 -15.00 -19.53
N GLN A 454 -19.97 -14.48 -18.66
CA GLN A 454 -18.83 -13.64 -19.07
C GLN A 454 -17.73 -14.41 -19.81
N MET A 455 -17.66 -15.74 -19.65
CA MET A 455 -16.65 -16.59 -20.30
C MET A 455 -17.10 -17.15 -21.66
N ILE A 456 -18.40 -17.20 -21.95
CA ILE A 456 -18.93 -17.73 -23.20
C ILE A 456 -18.90 -16.63 -24.28
N GLY A 457 -18.12 -16.86 -25.34
CA GLY A 457 -17.89 -15.90 -26.43
C GLY A 457 -18.98 -15.80 -27.51
N TYR A 458 -20.09 -16.51 -27.36
CA TYR A 458 -21.23 -16.57 -28.29
C TYR A 458 -22.54 -16.31 -27.53
N PRO A 459 -23.63 -15.84 -28.16
CA PRO A 459 -24.84 -15.38 -27.46
C PRO A 459 -25.36 -16.38 -26.43
N CYS A 460 -25.43 -15.99 -25.15
CA CYS A 460 -25.91 -16.87 -24.07
C CYS A 460 -26.64 -16.14 -22.93
N VAL A 461 -27.57 -16.85 -22.29
CA VAL A 461 -28.33 -16.43 -21.11
C VAL A 461 -28.39 -17.53 -20.06
N ALA A 462 -28.28 -17.14 -18.79
CA ALA A 462 -28.52 -17.98 -17.63
C ALA A 462 -29.89 -17.67 -17.02
N ILE A 463 -30.67 -18.72 -16.76
CA ILE A 463 -32.03 -18.64 -16.24
C ILE A 463 -32.15 -19.51 -14.98
N ALA A 464 -32.55 -18.93 -13.85
CA ALA A 464 -32.78 -19.64 -12.60
C ALA A 464 -33.92 -20.68 -12.74
N LYS A 465 -33.97 -21.66 -11.83
CA LYS A 465 -35.00 -22.73 -11.86
C LYS A 465 -36.45 -22.21 -11.89
N GLU A 466 -36.72 -21.03 -11.35
CA GLU A 466 -38.02 -20.35 -11.36
C GLU A 466 -38.36 -19.66 -12.68
N GLY A 467 -37.39 -19.44 -13.58
CA GLY A 467 -37.57 -18.71 -14.84
C GLY A 467 -37.09 -17.25 -14.83
N ARG A 468 -36.38 -16.81 -13.78
CA ARG A 468 -35.73 -15.49 -13.71
C ARG A 468 -34.41 -15.51 -14.50
N ILE A 469 -34.16 -14.51 -15.33
CA ILE A 469 -32.85 -14.28 -15.95
C ILE A 469 -31.87 -13.84 -14.87
N ILE A 470 -30.81 -14.65 -14.70
CA ILE A 470 -29.72 -14.37 -13.76
C ILE A 470 -28.77 -13.34 -14.39
N SER A 471 -28.29 -13.65 -15.58
CA SER A 471 -27.34 -12.84 -16.36
C SER A 471 -27.33 -13.32 -17.82
N CYS A 472 -26.84 -12.49 -18.73
CA CYS A 472 -26.61 -12.82 -20.13
C CYS A 472 -25.42 -12.03 -20.67
N ASN A 473 -24.76 -12.53 -21.71
CA ASN A 473 -23.64 -11.81 -22.31
C ASN A 473 -24.10 -10.72 -23.31
N PRO A 474 -23.24 -9.75 -23.66
CA PRO A 474 -23.61 -8.68 -24.60
C PRO A 474 -24.08 -9.18 -25.97
N SER A 475 -23.56 -10.33 -26.42
CA SER A 475 -23.96 -10.97 -27.68
C SER A 475 -25.41 -11.49 -27.63
N PHE A 476 -25.92 -11.91 -26.47
CA PHE A 476 -27.31 -12.30 -26.29
C PHE A 476 -28.27 -11.11 -26.33
N LEU A 477 -27.87 -9.95 -25.80
CA LEU A 477 -28.69 -8.72 -25.83
C LEU A 477 -29.03 -8.29 -27.27
N GLN A 478 -28.10 -8.47 -28.21
CA GLN A 478 -28.31 -8.23 -29.63
C GLN A 478 -29.35 -9.17 -30.24
N VAL A 479 -29.32 -10.45 -29.87
CA VAL A 479 -30.27 -11.48 -30.32
C VAL A 479 -31.66 -11.25 -29.71
N ALA A 480 -31.72 -10.92 -28.42
CA ALA A 480 -32.95 -10.65 -27.68
C ALA A 480 -33.56 -9.26 -27.96
N ARG A 481 -32.84 -8.38 -28.66
CA ARG A 481 -33.23 -6.99 -28.98
C ARG A 481 -33.63 -6.18 -27.73
N ALA A 482 -32.85 -6.32 -26.65
CA ALA A 482 -33.15 -5.72 -25.36
C ALA A 482 -31.87 -5.25 -24.64
N GLU A 483 -32.01 -4.32 -23.70
CA GLU A 483 -30.92 -3.83 -22.86
C GLU A 483 -30.72 -4.70 -21.60
N MET A 484 -29.50 -4.76 -21.07
CA MET A 484 -29.19 -5.55 -19.87
C MET A 484 -30.10 -5.20 -18.69
N ALA A 485 -30.36 -3.90 -18.48
CA ALA A 485 -31.21 -3.39 -17.41
C ALA A 485 -32.71 -3.75 -17.57
N GLN A 486 -33.14 -4.21 -18.75
CA GLN A 486 -34.52 -4.66 -19.01
C GLN A 486 -34.68 -6.17 -18.76
N LEU A 487 -33.59 -6.95 -18.85
CA LEU A 487 -33.63 -8.40 -18.73
C LEU A 487 -33.11 -8.92 -17.39
N GLN A 488 -32.04 -8.33 -16.83
CA GLN A 488 -31.39 -8.86 -15.63
C GLN A 488 -32.34 -8.83 -14.42
N GLY A 489 -32.52 -9.98 -13.77
CA GLY A 489 -33.44 -10.13 -12.64
C GLY A 489 -34.93 -10.21 -13.01
N GLN A 490 -35.30 -10.04 -14.28
CA GLN A 490 -36.68 -10.22 -14.77
C GLN A 490 -36.95 -11.68 -15.14
N MET A 491 -38.22 -12.05 -15.29
CA MET A 491 -38.59 -13.35 -15.86
C MET A 491 -38.20 -13.41 -17.35
N TYR A 492 -37.87 -14.59 -17.89
CA TYR A 492 -37.60 -14.74 -19.34
C TYR A 492 -38.77 -14.30 -20.23
N LYS A 493 -39.98 -14.17 -19.67
CA LYS A 493 -41.18 -13.62 -20.31
C LYS A 493 -41.11 -12.10 -20.56
N ALA A 494 -40.05 -11.41 -20.09
CA ALA A 494 -39.75 -10.02 -20.40
C ALA A 494 -38.92 -9.84 -21.69
N ILE A 495 -38.47 -10.93 -22.32
CA ILE A 495 -37.77 -10.88 -23.62
C ILE A 495 -38.76 -10.35 -24.69
N PRO A 496 -38.43 -9.27 -25.43
CA PRO A 496 -39.34 -8.68 -26.43
C PRO A 496 -39.67 -9.60 -27.61
N ASP A 497 -38.77 -10.52 -27.97
CA ASP A 497 -38.98 -11.49 -29.04
C ASP A 497 -39.80 -12.69 -28.53
N VAL A 498 -41.06 -12.74 -28.94
CA VAL A 498 -42.03 -13.78 -28.55
C VAL A 498 -41.62 -15.18 -29.05
N ALA A 499 -40.95 -15.28 -30.20
CA ALA A 499 -40.52 -16.57 -30.75
C ALA A 499 -39.33 -17.13 -29.94
N LEU A 500 -38.36 -16.27 -29.61
CA LEU A 500 -37.27 -16.60 -28.70
C LEU A 500 -37.80 -16.98 -27.31
N GLN A 501 -38.76 -16.22 -26.78
CA GLN A 501 -39.41 -16.50 -25.49
C GLN A 501 -40.07 -17.89 -25.46
N GLN A 502 -40.87 -18.24 -26.48
CA GLN A 502 -41.55 -19.54 -26.58
C GLN A 502 -40.54 -20.69 -26.72
N ASN A 503 -39.47 -20.49 -27.49
CA ASN A 503 -38.41 -21.46 -27.68
C ASN A 503 -37.65 -21.74 -26.37
N ILE A 504 -37.30 -20.68 -25.64
CA ILE A 504 -36.74 -20.73 -24.27
C ILE A 504 -37.68 -21.47 -23.31
N GLU A 505 -38.98 -21.17 -23.30
CA GLU A 505 -39.96 -21.84 -22.44
C GLU A 505 -40.01 -23.35 -22.72
N GLY A 506 -40.09 -23.75 -24.00
CA GLY A 506 -40.04 -25.16 -24.41
C GLY A 506 -38.74 -25.86 -24.04
N LEU A 507 -37.60 -25.21 -24.25
CA LEU A 507 -36.27 -25.74 -23.90
C LEU A 507 -36.09 -25.93 -22.39
N VAL A 508 -36.53 -24.97 -21.57
CA VAL A 508 -36.48 -25.04 -20.11
C VAL A 508 -37.36 -26.17 -19.59
N VAL A 509 -38.57 -26.36 -20.15
CA VAL A 509 -39.46 -27.48 -19.78
C VAL A 509 -38.80 -28.83 -20.10
N ARG A 510 -38.31 -29.03 -21.34
CA ARG A 510 -37.61 -30.28 -21.71
C ARG A 510 -36.37 -30.54 -20.85
N SER A 511 -35.62 -29.48 -20.52
CA SER A 511 -34.44 -29.54 -19.64
C SER A 511 -34.78 -29.78 -18.17
N ARG A 512 -36.03 -29.52 -17.74
CA ARG A 512 -36.51 -29.88 -16.40
C ARG A 512 -36.89 -31.36 -16.32
N GLU A 513 -37.49 -31.91 -17.39
CA GLU A 513 -37.87 -33.32 -17.47
C GLU A 513 -36.67 -34.25 -17.63
N ASN A 514 -35.64 -33.84 -18.39
CA ASN A 514 -34.38 -34.56 -18.50
C ASN A 514 -33.16 -33.63 -18.33
N PRO A 515 -32.73 -33.35 -17.09
CA PRO A 515 -31.65 -32.40 -16.81
C PRO A 515 -30.25 -32.84 -17.22
N ARG A 516 -30.05 -34.12 -17.60
CA ARG A 516 -28.75 -34.64 -18.05
C ARG A 516 -28.53 -34.57 -19.55
N GLY A 517 -29.56 -34.17 -20.31
CA GLY A 517 -29.47 -33.92 -21.75
C GLY A 517 -29.17 -32.46 -22.06
N ILE A 518 -28.49 -32.22 -23.17
CA ILE A 518 -28.54 -30.92 -23.86
C ILE A 518 -29.75 -30.99 -24.78
N HIS A 519 -30.71 -30.07 -24.59
CA HIS A 519 -31.89 -29.97 -25.43
C HIS A 519 -31.65 -28.89 -26.47
N THR A 520 -32.01 -29.16 -27.72
CA THR A 520 -31.87 -28.19 -28.79
C THR A 520 -33.20 -27.85 -29.43
N ASP A 521 -33.21 -26.72 -30.12
CA ASP A 521 -34.30 -26.23 -30.94
C ASP A 521 -33.72 -25.31 -32.03
N GLN A 522 -34.53 -24.87 -32.99
CA GLN A 522 -34.08 -23.99 -34.08
C GLN A 522 -34.95 -22.74 -34.17
N LEU A 523 -34.31 -21.59 -34.38
CA LEU A 523 -34.97 -20.32 -34.61
C LEU A 523 -34.19 -19.48 -35.63
N GLU A 524 -34.91 -18.77 -36.48
CA GLU A 524 -34.33 -17.89 -37.49
C GLU A 524 -34.19 -16.48 -36.95
N PHE A 525 -32.96 -15.95 -36.97
CA PHE A 525 -32.67 -14.56 -36.61
C PHE A 525 -32.18 -13.81 -37.86
N SER A 526 -32.95 -12.80 -38.28
CA SER A 526 -32.56 -11.89 -39.37
C SER A 526 -32.18 -12.59 -40.69
N GLY A 527 -32.84 -13.70 -41.05
CA GLY A 527 -32.55 -14.49 -42.25
C GLY A 527 -31.56 -15.65 -42.07
N HIS A 528 -31.01 -15.82 -40.85
CA HIS A 528 -30.05 -16.88 -40.55
C HIS A 528 -30.62 -17.88 -39.54
N LEU A 529 -30.55 -19.17 -39.88
CA LEU A 529 -30.97 -20.25 -38.99
C LEU A 529 -29.93 -20.45 -37.87
N CYS A 530 -30.41 -20.41 -36.62
CA CYS A 530 -29.60 -20.67 -35.45
C CYS A 530 -30.15 -21.85 -34.65
N ILE A 531 -29.25 -22.58 -34.01
CA ILE A 531 -29.56 -23.60 -33.02
C ILE A 531 -29.56 -22.93 -31.65
N LEU A 532 -30.66 -23.09 -30.91
CA LEU A 532 -30.68 -22.83 -29.48
C LEU A 532 -30.34 -24.13 -28.77
N SER A 533 -29.41 -24.08 -27.82
CA SER A 533 -29.02 -25.23 -26.98
C SER A 533 -29.22 -24.86 -25.52
N CYS A 534 -29.99 -25.67 -24.79
CA CYS A 534 -30.26 -25.51 -23.37
C CYS A 534 -29.64 -26.68 -22.58
N GLN A 535 -28.90 -26.34 -21.53
CA GLN A 535 -28.30 -27.29 -20.60
C GLN A 535 -28.69 -26.93 -19.17
N ALA A 536 -29.21 -27.89 -18.41
CA ALA A 536 -29.47 -27.73 -16.99
C ALA A 536 -28.20 -28.00 -16.17
N PHE A 537 -27.88 -27.10 -15.25
CA PHE A 537 -26.83 -27.26 -14.26
C PHE A 537 -27.48 -27.71 -12.95
N CYS A 538 -26.98 -28.81 -12.40
CA CYS A 538 -27.66 -29.54 -11.32
C CYS A 538 -26.71 -29.83 -10.16
N THR A 539 -27.20 -29.66 -8.93
CA THR A 539 -26.53 -30.13 -7.71
C THR A 539 -27.29 -31.34 -7.18
N GLY A 540 -26.73 -32.54 -7.37
CA GLY A 540 -27.39 -33.80 -7.01
C GLY A 540 -28.49 -34.20 -7.99
N GLN A 541 -29.76 -34.04 -7.58
CA GLN A 541 -30.95 -34.27 -8.42
C GLN A 541 -31.76 -33.00 -8.70
N GLU A 542 -31.47 -31.88 -8.03
CA GLU A 542 -32.14 -30.60 -8.31
C GLU A 542 -31.43 -29.81 -9.39
N VAL A 543 -32.21 -29.07 -10.20
CA VAL A 543 -31.69 -28.09 -11.16
C VAL A 543 -31.49 -26.76 -10.43
N ASP A 544 -30.27 -26.23 -10.52
CA ASP A 544 -29.91 -24.91 -9.98
C ASP A 544 -30.33 -23.81 -10.97
N TYR A 545 -29.85 -23.92 -12.22
CA TYR A 545 -30.09 -22.98 -13.30
C TYR A 545 -29.95 -23.66 -14.68
N TYR A 546 -30.45 -23.00 -15.71
CA TYR A 546 -30.32 -23.38 -17.11
C TYR A 546 -29.40 -22.39 -17.81
N VAL A 547 -28.50 -22.89 -18.67
CA VAL A 547 -27.75 -22.07 -19.63
C VAL A 547 -28.32 -22.33 -21.01
N ILE A 548 -28.72 -21.25 -21.69
CA ILE A 548 -29.18 -21.29 -23.07
C ILE A 548 -28.17 -20.54 -23.93
N THR A 549 -27.70 -21.18 -24.99
CA THR A 549 -26.78 -20.60 -25.96
C THR A 549 -27.41 -20.59 -27.36
N VAL A 550 -27.09 -19.57 -28.15
CA VAL A 550 -27.50 -19.44 -29.56
C VAL A 550 -26.26 -19.51 -30.43
N SER A 551 -26.23 -20.45 -31.37
CA SER A 551 -25.15 -20.64 -32.33
C SER A 551 -25.71 -20.74 -33.75
N PRO A 552 -25.03 -20.20 -34.78
CA PRO A 552 -25.47 -20.38 -36.16
C PRO A 552 -25.38 -21.86 -36.56
N THR A 553 -26.32 -22.34 -37.39
CA THR A 553 -26.10 -23.61 -38.12
C THR A 553 -24.90 -23.44 -39.06
N GLU A 554 -24.07 -24.49 -39.20
CA GLU A 554 -22.81 -24.44 -39.97
C GLU A 554 -22.97 -23.73 -41.33
N GLY A 555 -22.29 -22.60 -41.53
CA GLY A 555 -22.25 -21.87 -42.81
C GLY A 555 -22.53 -20.36 -42.75
N GLY A 556 -22.99 -19.82 -41.62
CA GLY A 556 -23.10 -18.36 -41.40
C GLY A 556 -21.78 -17.76 -40.89
N SER A 557 -21.21 -16.81 -41.64
CA SER A 557 -19.97 -16.09 -41.33
C SER A 557 -20.15 -14.89 -40.40
#